data_AF-A0A7V1A819-F1
#
_entry.id   AF-A0A7V1A819-F1
#
_cell.length_a   1.000
_cell.length_b   1.000
_cell.length_c   1.000
_cell.angle_alpha   90.00
_cell.angle_beta   90.00
_cell.angle_gamma   90.00
#
_symmetry.space_group_name_H-M   'P 1'
#
loop_
_entity.id
_entity.type
_entity.pdbx_description
1 polymer ?
#
loop_
_entity_poly.entity_id
_entity_poly.type
_entity_poly.pdbx_seq_one_letter_code
_entity_poly.pdbx_strand_id
1 'polypeptide(L)'
;MLKSCKACVAWGSDTMFLLKYIYCAAIFAVSSTTVFADVVEGVWKSTPDVNGLVVHVRAKPCGPALCGTVERAKDRRGYDKRSTAVGKRVFWDMKPQPDGSYVGTLLGTSASEMRKATMLVHGNAMRLQTCIGDACNEMIWTRLR
;
A
#
# COMPACT_ATOMS: atom_id res chain seq x y z
N MET A 1 -13.74 59.28 -43.32
CA MET A 1 -12.99 58.01 -43.36
C MET A 1 -13.93 56.91 -42.88
N LEU A 2 -14.56 56.16 -43.81
CA LEU A 2 -14.32 54.72 -44.05
C LEU A 2 -14.70 53.88 -42.80
N LYS A 3 -15.69 52.97 -42.77
CA LYS A 3 -16.26 52.10 -43.81
C LYS A 3 -17.58 51.45 -43.32
N SER A 4 -18.50 51.26 -44.27
CA SER A 4 -19.41 50.12 -44.43
C SER A 4 -20.73 50.00 -43.65
N CYS A 5 -21.81 50.31 -44.36
CA CYS A 5 -23.11 49.65 -44.31
C CYS A 5 -23.01 48.15 -44.65
N LYS A 6 -23.91 47.33 -44.08
CA LYS A 6 -24.99 46.57 -44.77
C LYS A 6 -25.39 45.28 -44.02
N ALA A 7 -26.69 45.25 -43.68
CA ALA A 7 -27.64 44.12 -43.78
C ALA A 7 -27.38 42.89 -42.88
N CYS A 8 -28.36 42.14 -42.37
CA CYS A 8 -29.71 41.82 -42.82
C CYS A 8 -30.60 41.43 -41.61
N VAL A 9 -31.88 41.81 -41.69
CA VAL A 9 -33.08 41.01 -41.36
C VAL A 9 -33.10 40.23 -40.03
N ALA A 10 -33.93 40.69 -39.09
CA ALA A 10 -34.48 39.84 -38.02
C ALA A 10 -35.99 40.09 -37.92
N TRP A 11 -36.80 39.19 -38.50
CA TRP A 11 -38.24 39.03 -38.27
C TRP A 11 -38.52 37.52 -38.13
N GLY A 12 -39.44 37.16 -37.22
CA GLY A 12 -39.95 35.81 -36.97
C GLY A 12 -39.24 35.16 -35.77
N SER A 13 -39.75 35.12 -34.54
CA SER A 13 -41.00 34.50 -34.05
C SER A 13 -41.13 33.02 -34.38
N ASP A 14 -40.35 32.17 -33.69
CA ASP A 14 -40.69 30.76 -33.51
C ASP A 14 -40.48 30.34 -32.04
N THR A 15 -41.60 30.40 -31.33
CA THR A 15 -42.16 29.24 -30.62
C THR A 15 -41.15 28.25 -30.01
N MET A 16 -40.96 28.41 -28.69
CA MET A 16 -41.55 27.44 -27.77
C MET A 16 -41.13 25.97 -27.95
N PHE A 17 -39.86 25.67 -28.26
CA PHE A 17 -39.35 24.28 -28.26
C PHE A 17 -37.94 24.12 -27.68
N LEU A 18 -37.40 25.12 -26.99
CA LEU A 18 -36.04 25.07 -26.42
C LEU A 18 -35.99 25.12 -24.89
N LEU A 19 -37.14 25.13 -24.21
CA LEU A 19 -37.26 25.16 -22.74
C LEU A 19 -37.23 23.77 -22.08
N LYS A 20 -36.93 22.70 -22.83
CA LYS A 20 -36.94 21.31 -22.34
C LYS A 20 -35.56 20.64 -22.29
N TYR A 21 -34.49 21.42 -22.44
CA TYR A 21 -33.11 20.92 -22.44
C TYR A 21 -32.19 21.69 -21.48
N ILE A 22 -32.75 22.28 -20.41
CA ILE A 22 -31.97 22.84 -19.30
C ILE A 22 -32.39 22.11 -18.03
N TYR A 23 -31.66 21.04 -17.71
CA TYR A 23 -31.23 20.62 -16.37
C TYR A 23 -30.95 19.12 -16.38
N CYS A 24 -29.67 18.77 -16.26
CA CYS A 24 -29.12 17.54 -15.66
C CYS A 24 -27.72 17.28 -16.24
N ALA A 25 -26.85 18.30 -16.25
CA ALA A 25 -25.42 18.06 -16.25
C ALA A 25 -25.03 17.60 -14.84
N ALA A 26 -25.36 16.36 -14.50
CA ALA A 26 -24.86 15.69 -13.30
C ALA A 26 -23.37 15.42 -13.51
N ILE A 27 -22.54 16.40 -13.15
CA ILE A 27 -21.10 16.24 -12.99
C ILE A 27 -20.92 15.24 -11.85
N PHE A 28 -20.81 13.95 -12.20
CA PHE A 28 -20.35 12.92 -11.29
C PHE A 28 -18.87 13.22 -11.00
N ALA A 29 -18.63 14.07 -10.01
CA ALA A 29 -17.31 14.20 -9.40
C ALA A 29 -17.02 12.87 -8.73
N VAL A 30 -16.28 12.00 -9.43
CA VAL A 30 -15.74 10.77 -8.86
C VAL A 30 -14.73 11.22 -7.81
N SER A 31 -15.18 11.32 -6.57
CA SER A 31 -14.32 11.48 -5.41
C SER A 31 -13.50 10.20 -5.29
N SER A 32 -12.27 10.24 -5.81
CA SER A 32 -11.28 9.19 -5.63
C SER A 32 -11.02 9.03 -4.13
N THR A 33 -11.69 8.08 -3.49
CA THR A 33 -11.37 7.66 -2.12
C THR A 33 -9.97 7.07 -2.17
N THR A 34 -8.96 7.86 -1.85
CA THR A 34 -7.62 7.33 -1.58
C THR A 34 -7.74 6.46 -0.34
N VAL A 35 -7.71 5.14 -0.53
CA VAL A 35 -7.50 4.20 0.58
C VAL A 35 -6.10 4.52 1.12
N PHE A 36 -6.04 5.22 2.25
CA PHE A 36 -4.78 5.46 2.95
C PHE A 36 -4.34 4.13 3.53
N ALA A 37 -3.42 3.45 2.85
CA ALA A 37 -2.67 2.36 3.46
C ALA A 37 -1.84 2.96 4.62
N ASP A 38 -1.87 2.31 5.79
CA ASP A 38 -1.06 2.74 6.92
C ASP A 38 0.44 2.67 6.56
N VAL A 39 1.20 3.64 7.06
CA VAL A 39 2.63 3.81 6.79
C VAL A 39 3.42 2.56 7.22
N VAL A 40 3.95 1.79 6.28
CA VAL A 40 4.67 0.53 6.58
C VAL A 40 6.07 0.79 7.13
N GLU A 41 6.70 1.91 6.78
CA GLU A 41 8.03 2.27 7.23
C GLU A 41 8.12 2.32 8.77
N GLY A 42 9.26 1.90 9.31
CA GLY A 42 9.47 1.86 10.75
C GLY A 42 10.23 0.62 11.19
N VAL A 43 10.23 0.37 12.50
CA VAL A 43 10.84 -0.85 13.06
C VAL A 43 9.77 -1.77 13.62
N TRP A 44 9.81 -3.02 13.18
CA TRP A 44 8.83 -4.05 13.49
C TRP A 44 9.46 -5.18 14.30
N LYS A 45 8.76 -5.64 15.34
CA LYS A 45 9.13 -6.78 16.17
C LYS A 45 8.39 -8.03 15.68
N SER A 46 9.13 -9.06 15.33
CA SER A 46 8.56 -10.35 14.92
C SER A 46 7.93 -11.11 16.09
N THR A 47 7.14 -12.13 15.77
CA THR A 47 6.89 -13.23 16.69
C THR A 47 8.20 -13.99 16.98
N PRO A 48 8.33 -14.64 18.15
CA PRO A 48 9.46 -15.52 18.42
C PRO A 48 9.47 -16.72 17.46
N ASP A 49 10.65 -17.08 16.95
CA ASP A 49 10.82 -18.32 16.20
C ASP A 49 10.83 -19.57 17.11
N VAL A 50 11.03 -20.75 16.52
CA VAL A 50 11.12 -22.03 17.25
C VAL A 50 12.24 -22.06 18.31
N ASN A 51 13.30 -21.27 18.12
CA ASN A 51 14.42 -21.12 19.04
C ASN A 51 14.23 -19.94 20.01
N GLY A 52 13.07 -19.28 19.98
CA GLY A 52 12.74 -18.12 20.78
C GLY A 52 13.47 -16.83 20.36
N LEU A 53 14.02 -16.77 19.14
CA LEU A 53 14.63 -15.57 18.59
C LEU A 53 13.54 -14.61 18.11
N VAL A 54 13.61 -13.36 18.52
CA VAL A 54 12.76 -12.27 18.07
C VAL A 54 13.62 -11.30 17.26
N VAL A 55 13.24 -11.00 16.02
CA VAL A 55 13.97 -10.04 15.19
C VAL A 55 13.28 -8.69 15.16
N HIS A 56 14.08 -7.63 15.20
CA HIS A 56 13.64 -6.27 14.95
C HIS A 56 14.02 -5.91 13.52
N VAL A 57 13.03 -5.62 12.69
CA VAL A 57 13.18 -5.43 11.25
C VAL A 57 12.87 -3.99 10.91
N ARG A 58 13.82 -3.27 10.30
CA ARG A 58 13.55 -1.97 9.69
C ARG A 58 12.93 -2.16 8.32
N ALA A 59 11.69 -1.70 8.18
CA ALA A 59 11.02 -1.51 6.90
C ALA A 59 11.38 -0.13 6.33
N LYS A 60 11.85 -0.08 5.09
CA LYS A 60 12.17 1.16 4.38
C LYS A 60 12.00 1.01 2.86
N PRO A 61 11.82 2.13 2.12
CA PRO A 61 11.82 2.10 0.66
C PRO A 61 13.14 1.58 0.10
N CYS A 62 13.06 0.79 -0.97
CA CYS A 62 14.18 0.24 -1.72
C CYS A 62 13.91 0.35 -3.23
N GLY A 63 13.78 1.58 -3.72
CA GLY A 63 13.32 1.88 -5.08
C GLY A 63 11.79 2.06 -5.08
N PRO A 64 11.04 1.44 -6.02
CA PRO A 64 9.58 1.57 -6.10
C PRO A 64 8.83 0.66 -5.11
N ALA A 65 9.54 -0.06 -4.24
CA ALA A 65 8.99 -1.04 -3.32
C ALA A 65 9.54 -0.86 -1.90
N LEU A 66 9.01 -1.63 -0.96
CA LEU A 66 9.49 -1.70 0.42
C LEU A 66 10.35 -2.95 0.65
N CYS A 67 11.38 -2.78 1.47
CA CYS A 67 12.28 -3.85 1.90
C CYS A 67 12.47 -3.82 3.41
N GLY A 68 12.69 -5.01 3.98
CA GLY A 68 12.85 -5.20 5.43
C GLY A 68 14.20 -5.81 5.76
N THR A 69 15.00 -5.15 6.60
CA THR A 69 16.30 -5.67 7.05
C THR A 69 16.33 -5.83 8.57
N VAL A 70 16.88 -6.94 9.06
CA VAL A 70 17.03 -7.20 10.49
C VAL A 70 18.09 -6.27 11.08
N GLU A 71 17.70 -5.41 12.02
CA GLU A 71 18.62 -4.53 12.74
C GLU A 71 19.13 -5.14 14.03
N ARG A 72 18.28 -5.89 14.73
CA ARG A 72 18.60 -6.51 16.02
C ARG A 72 17.92 -7.85 16.15
N ALA A 73 18.52 -8.72 16.95
CA ALA A 73 17.91 -9.97 17.37
C ALA A 73 17.89 -10.01 18.90
N LYS A 74 16.76 -10.43 19.45
CA LYS A 74 16.46 -10.52 20.87
C LYS A 74 16.13 -11.96 21.25
N ASP A 75 16.37 -12.33 22.50
CA ASP A 75 15.84 -13.56 23.07
C ASP A 75 14.39 -13.37 23.57
N ARG A 76 13.76 -14.44 24.08
CA ARG A 76 12.39 -14.40 24.64
C ARG A 76 12.25 -13.47 25.85
N ARG A 77 13.36 -13.11 26.50
CA ARG A 77 13.41 -12.19 27.66
C ARG A 77 13.63 -10.74 27.24
N GLY A 78 13.92 -10.48 25.97
CA GLY A 78 14.16 -9.15 25.41
C GLY A 78 15.63 -8.70 25.39
N TYR A 79 16.57 -9.56 25.81
CA TYR A 79 18.00 -9.24 25.77
C TYR A 79 18.57 -9.39 24.37
N ASP A 80 19.57 -8.59 24.02
CA ASP A 80 20.27 -8.72 22.74
C ASP A 80 20.95 -10.09 22.63
N LYS A 81 20.70 -10.77 21.51
CA LYS A 81 21.26 -12.09 21.20
C LYS A 81 22.02 -12.00 19.89
N ARG A 82 23.27 -12.50 19.88
CA ARG A 82 24.03 -12.61 18.63
C ARG A 82 23.31 -13.56 17.68
N SER A 83 23.12 -13.13 16.44
CA SER A 83 22.48 -13.93 15.40
C SER A 83 23.04 -13.56 14.03
N THR A 84 23.20 -14.55 13.16
CA THR A 84 23.57 -14.36 11.75
C THR A 84 22.43 -13.77 10.92
N ALA A 85 21.23 -13.64 11.49
CA ALA A 85 20.11 -12.97 10.85
C ALA A 85 20.31 -11.44 10.79
N VAL A 86 21.07 -10.86 11.72
CA VAL A 86 21.31 -9.41 11.76
C VAL A 86 22.00 -8.95 10.46
N GLY A 87 21.48 -7.89 9.86
CA GLY A 87 21.93 -7.36 8.57
C GLY A 87 21.32 -8.06 7.35
N LYS A 88 20.66 -9.22 7.52
CA LYS A 88 19.98 -9.89 6.41
C LYS A 88 18.64 -9.25 6.10
N ARG A 89 18.27 -9.27 4.82
CA ARG A 89 16.95 -8.87 4.37
C ARG A 89 15.96 -10.02 4.61
N VAL A 90 14.75 -9.70 5.04
CA VAL A 90 13.68 -10.65 5.35
C VAL A 90 12.48 -10.51 4.44
N PHE A 91 12.27 -9.34 3.84
CA PHE A 91 11.31 -9.18 2.75
C PHE A 91 11.82 -8.22 1.68
N TRP A 92 11.35 -8.45 0.45
CA TRP A 92 11.72 -7.76 -0.78
C TRP A 92 10.47 -7.41 -1.57
N ASP A 93 10.60 -6.37 -2.41
CA ASP A 93 9.64 -6.05 -3.46
C ASP A 93 8.18 -5.95 -2.99
N MET A 94 7.98 -5.51 -1.74
CA MET A 94 6.65 -5.27 -1.19
C MET A 94 6.06 -4.04 -1.86
N LYS A 95 5.12 -4.28 -2.78
CA LYS A 95 4.46 -3.25 -3.57
C LYS A 95 3.03 -3.04 -3.08
N PRO A 96 2.57 -1.78 -2.99
CA PRO A 96 1.20 -1.48 -2.56
C PRO A 96 0.20 -2.02 -3.57
N GLN A 97 -0.94 -2.45 -3.05
CA GLN A 97 -2.08 -2.94 -3.82
C GLN A 97 -3.29 -2.01 -3.66
N PRO A 98 -4.25 -2.06 -4.59
CA PRO A 98 -5.44 -1.20 -4.53
C PRO A 98 -6.31 -1.39 -3.28
N ASP A 99 -6.22 -2.55 -2.63
CA ASP A 99 -6.93 -2.89 -1.39
C ASP A 99 -6.22 -2.37 -0.12
N GLY A 100 -5.08 -1.69 -0.26
CA GLY A 100 -4.26 -1.21 0.85
C GLY A 100 -3.28 -2.24 1.42
N SER A 101 -3.28 -3.47 0.90
CA SER A 101 -2.26 -4.46 1.21
C SER A 101 -0.96 -4.22 0.44
N TYR A 102 0.10 -4.93 0.80
CA TYR A 102 1.35 -4.98 0.06
C TYR A 102 1.62 -6.42 -0.34
N VAL A 103 2.06 -6.64 -1.57
CA VAL A 103 2.45 -7.97 -2.05
C VAL A 103 3.90 -7.94 -2.48
N GLY A 104 4.65 -8.95 -2.04
CA GLY A 104 6.05 -9.09 -2.34
C GLY A 104 6.57 -10.46 -1.95
N THR A 105 7.82 -10.49 -1.51
CA THR A 105 8.51 -11.73 -1.14
C THR A 105 8.96 -11.66 0.30
N LEU A 106 8.71 -12.73 1.07
CA LEU A 106 9.18 -12.92 2.44
C LEU A 106 10.14 -14.12 2.48
N LEU A 107 11.18 -14.03 3.30
CA LEU A 107 12.09 -15.12 3.58
C LEU A 107 11.38 -16.18 4.40
N GLY A 108 11.42 -17.43 3.95
CA GLY A 108 10.88 -18.59 4.65
C GLY A 108 11.77 -19.05 5.80
N THR A 109 11.43 -20.21 6.37
CA THR A 109 12.17 -20.82 7.49
C THR A 109 13.59 -21.21 7.09
N SER A 110 13.77 -21.61 5.83
CA SER A 110 15.08 -21.87 5.24
C SER A 110 15.61 -20.59 4.58
N ALA A 111 16.88 -20.26 4.83
CA ALA A 111 17.49 -19.02 4.34
C ALA A 111 17.58 -18.88 2.81
N SER A 112 17.32 -19.96 2.06
CA SER A 112 17.24 -19.97 0.60
C SER A 112 15.81 -19.92 0.06
N GLU A 113 14.80 -19.96 0.93
CA GLU A 113 13.41 -20.07 0.53
C GLU A 113 12.77 -18.69 0.47
N MET A 114 12.46 -18.23 -0.74
CA MET A 114 11.74 -16.98 -0.98
C MET A 114 10.28 -17.30 -1.29
N ARG A 115 9.35 -16.77 -0.49
CA ARG A 115 7.92 -17.04 -0.63
C ARG A 115 7.16 -15.78 -0.97
N LYS A 116 6.15 -15.90 -1.84
CA LYS A 116 5.18 -14.81 -2.03
C LYS A 116 4.46 -14.55 -0.71
N ALA A 117 4.37 -13.28 -0.35
CA ALA A 117 3.75 -12.84 0.89
C ALA A 117 2.83 -11.65 0.65
N THR A 118 1.74 -11.62 1.41
CA THR A 118 0.86 -10.47 1.53
C THR A 118 1.10 -9.84 2.90
N MET A 119 1.22 -8.52 2.94
CA MET A 119 1.47 -7.72 4.13
C MET A 119 0.34 -6.71 4.26
N LEU A 120 -0.29 -6.66 5.43
CA LEU A 120 -1.36 -5.71 5.74
C LEU A 120 -1.01 -5.01 7.05
N VAL A 121 -1.02 -3.69 7.04
CA VAL A 121 -0.69 -2.87 8.21
C VAL A 121 -1.94 -2.17 8.70
N HIS A 122 -2.19 -2.28 10.01
CA HIS A 122 -3.24 -1.58 10.72
C HIS A 122 -2.65 -1.00 12.02
N GLY A 123 -2.38 0.31 12.00
CA GLY A 123 -1.71 1.03 13.08
C GLY A 123 -0.37 0.40 13.50
N ASN A 124 -0.38 -0.26 14.67
CA ASN A 124 0.80 -0.89 15.28
C ASN A 124 0.91 -2.40 15.00
N ALA A 125 0.00 -2.98 14.23
CA ALA A 125 0.03 -4.39 13.86
C ALA A 125 0.32 -4.54 12.36
N MET A 126 1.29 -5.39 12.04
CA MET A 126 1.60 -5.82 10.67
C MET A 126 1.27 -7.30 10.56
N ARG A 127 0.24 -7.62 9.79
CA ARG A 127 -0.12 -8.99 9.43
C ARG A 127 0.66 -9.39 8.18
N LEU A 128 1.43 -10.46 8.29
CA LEU A 128 2.15 -11.11 7.20
C LEU A 128 1.53 -12.48 6.94
N GLN A 129 1.14 -12.73 5.70
CA GLN A 129 0.56 -13.98 5.27
C GLN A 129 1.39 -14.59 4.14
N THR A 130 1.69 -15.88 4.26
CA THR A 130 2.33 -16.67 3.19
C THR A 130 1.52 -17.93 2.95
N CYS A 131 1.42 -18.40 1.72
CA CYS A 131 0.68 -19.62 1.38
C CYS A 131 1.56 -20.60 0.60
N ILE A 132 1.39 -21.90 0.87
CA ILE A 132 2.02 -23.02 0.17
C ILE A 132 0.88 -23.95 -0.27
N GLY A 133 0.59 -23.97 -1.57
CA GLY A 133 -0.64 -24.62 -2.07
C GLY A 133 -1.87 -24.01 -1.37
N ASP A 134 -2.71 -24.85 -0.79
CA ASP A 134 -3.93 -24.44 -0.09
C ASP A 134 -3.70 -24.04 1.38
N ALA A 135 -2.50 -24.26 1.91
CA ALA A 135 -2.17 -23.96 3.31
C ALA A 135 -1.57 -22.55 3.45
N CYS A 136 -2.23 -21.67 4.20
CA CYS A 136 -1.71 -20.35 4.53
C CYS A 136 -1.26 -20.26 5.99
N ASN A 137 -0.14 -19.56 6.21
CA ASN A 137 0.41 -19.24 7.52
C ASN A 137 0.37 -17.73 7.72
N GLU A 138 -0.08 -17.31 8.90
CA GLU A 138 -0.15 -15.91 9.31
C GLU A 138 0.82 -15.62 10.47
N MET A 139 1.45 -14.45 10.40
CA MET A 139 2.33 -13.92 11.44
C MET A 139 1.95 -12.47 11.71
N ILE A 140 1.89 -12.08 12.98
CA ILE A 140 1.59 -10.69 13.37
C ILE A 140 2.83 -10.07 14.01
N TRP A 141 3.36 -9.05 13.36
CA TRP A 141 4.46 -8.24 13.88
C TRP A 141 3.91 -6.98 14.53
N THR A 142 4.64 -6.47 15.50
CA THR A 142 4.23 -5.29 16.27
C THR A 142 5.19 -4.14 16.04
N ARG A 143 4.64 -2.95 15.82
CA ARG A 143 5.45 -1.74 15.64
C ARG A 143 6.15 -1.40 16.94
N LEU A 144 7.42 -1.00 16.84
CA LEU A 144 8.20 -0.51 17.97
C LEU A 144 8.32 1.01 17.97
N ARG A 145 8.54 1.60 16.80
CA ARG A 145 8.73 3.04 16.57
C ARG A 145 8.68 3.38 15.09
#